data_AF-A0A1V2EV70-F1
#
_entry.id   AF-A0A1V2EV70-F1
#
_cell.length_a   1.000
_cell.length_b   1.000
_cell.length_c   1.000
_cell.angle_alpha   90.00
_cell.angle_beta   90.00
_cell.angle_gamma   90.00
#
_symmetry.space_group_name_H-M   'P 1'
#
loop_
_entity.id
_entity.type
_entity.pdbx_description
1 polymer ?
#
loop_
_entity_poly.entity_id
_entity_poly.type
_entity_poly.pdbx_seq_one_letter_code
_entity_poly.pdbx_strand_id
1 'polypeptide(L)'
;MAVRRLAGKANPPDWLAMAHGFLAASAFTLIVYAAFQQGIPPSASAGIAILLIAAAGGVVMNLRYHLAHQLIPQWLLHVHILLGLVGTALIAWAAWGTPAA
;
A
#
# COMPACT_ATOMS: atom_id res chain seq x y z
N MET A 1 -11.14 -0.52 -0.38
CA MET A 1 -11.40 -1.93 0.01
C MET A 1 -11.93 -2.12 1.44
N ALA A 2 -11.58 -1.28 2.42
CA ALA A 2 -11.90 -1.50 3.83
C ALA A 2 -13.39 -1.45 4.22
N VAL A 3 -14.20 -0.61 3.55
CA VAL A 3 -15.59 -0.30 3.96
C VAL A 3 -16.50 -1.54 3.98
N ARG A 4 -16.40 -2.44 2.99
CA ARG A 4 -17.27 -3.63 2.92
C ARG A 4 -16.92 -4.73 3.93
N ARG A 5 -15.68 -4.77 4.42
CA ARG A 5 -15.25 -5.76 5.42
C ARG A 5 -15.47 -5.28 6.86
N LEU A 6 -15.46 -3.96 7.06
CA LEU A 6 -15.88 -3.35 8.33
C LEU A 6 -17.41 -3.43 8.51
N ALA A 7 -18.17 -3.44 7.41
CA ALA A 7 -19.63 -3.54 7.43
C ALA A 7 -20.20 -4.98 7.27
N GLY A 8 -19.38 -5.99 6.96
CA GLY A 8 -19.87 -7.35 6.73
C GLY A 8 -18.79 -8.44 6.69
N LYS A 9 -19.21 -9.68 6.96
CA LYS A 9 -18.37 -10.90 6.94
C LYS A 9 -18.00 -11.37 5.52
N ALA A 10 -17.76 -10.45 4.59
CA ALA A 10 -17.47 -10.78 3.20
C ALA A 10 -16.18 -10.10 2.72
N ASN A 11 -15.39 -10.84 1.93
CA ASN A 11 -14.22 -10.29 1.24
C ASN A 11 -14.67 -9.23 0.21
N PRO A 12 -13.81 -8.25 -0.12
CA PRO A 12 -14.09 -7.31 -1.21
C PRO A 12 -14.27 -8.06 -2.55
N PRO A 13 -15.00 -7.49 -3.52
CA PRO A 13 -15.16 -8.12 -4.83
C PRO A 13 -13.82 -8.16 -5.58
N ASP A 14 -13.56 -9.26 -6.28
CA ASP A 14 -12.27 -9.58 -6.91
C ASP A 14 -11.77 -8.46 -7.82
N TRP A 15 -12.64 -7.86 -8.63
CA TRP A 15 -12.26 -6.78 -9.55
C TRP A 15 -11.69 -5.55 -8.81
N LEU A 16 -12.21 -5.24 -7.62
CA LEU A 16 -11.74 -4.11 -6.83
C LEU A 16 -10.39 -4.42 -6.18
N ALA A 17 -10.19 -5.66 -5.76
CA ALA A 17 -8.91 -6.12 -5.24
C ALA A 17 -7.81 -6.08 -6.31
N MET A 18 -8.11 -6.59 -7.51
CA MET A 18 -7.18 -6.53 -8.64
C MET A 18 -6.91 -5.09 -9.09
N ALA A 19 -7.94 -4.26 -9.23
CA ALA A 19 -7.77 -2.86 -9.66
C ALA A 19 -6.92 -2.05 -8.67
N HIS A 20 -7.17 -2.21 -7.37
CA HIS A 20 -6.34 -1.57 -6.35
C HIS A 20 -4.90 -2.06 -6.39
N GLY A 21 -4.67 -3.38 -6.49
CA GLY A 21 -3.33 -3.94 -6.59
C GLY A 21 -2.57 -3.40 -7.80
N PHE A 22 -3.23 -3.32 -8.95
CA PHE A 22 -2.67 -2.75 -10.18
C PHE A 22 -2.30 -1.27 -10.02
N LEU A 23 -3.23 -0.46 -9.49
CA LEU A 23 -2.99 0.98 -9.26
C LEU A 23 -1.88 1.20 -8.23
N ALA A 24 -1.86 0.42 -7.14
CA ALA A 24 -0.84 0.51 -6.11
C ALA A 24 0.55 0.14 -6.64
N ALA A 25 0.67 -0.95 -7.41
CA ALA A 25 1.93 -1.36 -8.02
C ALA A 25 2.42 -0.32 -9.05
N SER A 26 1.52 0.23 -9.86
CA SER A 26 1.84 1.28 -10.83
C SER A 26 2.34 2.55 -10.14
N ALA A 27 1.63 3.01 -9.10
CA ALA A 27 2.03 4.17 -8.32
C ALA A 27 3.38 3.95 -7.62
N PHE A 28 3.60 2.78 -7.01
CA PHE A 28 4.88 2.44 -6.38
C PHE A 28 6.03 2.45 -7.38
N THR A 29 5.81 1.91 -8.59
CA THR A 29 6.81 1.92 -9.67
C THR A 29 7.20 3.33 -10.07
N LEU A 30 6.22 4.23 -10.22
CA LEU A 30 6.47 5.64 -10.53
C LEU A 30 7.22 6.36 -9.41
N ILE A 31 6.91 6.08 -8.15
CA ILE A 31 7.63 6.65 -6.99
C ILE A 31 9.10 6.20 -7.00
N VAL A 32 9.35 4.90 -7.19
CA VAL A 32 10.71 4.36 -7.25
C VAL A 32 11.49 4.97 -8.43
N TYR A 33 10.87 5.05 -9.61
CA TYR A 33 11.47 5.70 -10.77
C TYR A 33 11.83 7.17 -10.49
N ALA A 34 10.91 7.94 -9.90
CA ALA A 34 11.16 9.34 -9.57
C ALA A 34 12.30 9.51 -8.55
N ALA A 35 12.36 8.61 -7.55
CA ALA A 35 13.40 8.60 -6.53
C ALA A 35 14.80 8.40 -7.14
N PHE A 36 14.93 7.56 -8.17
CA PHE A 36 16.20 7.39 -8.90
C PHE A 36 16.62 8.64 -9.69
N GLN A 37 15.67 9.44 -10.19
CA GLN A 37 15.99 10.60 -11.02
C GLN A 37 16.34 11.86 -10.23
N GLN A 38 15.78 12.04 -9.03
CA GLN A 38 15.93 13.28 -8.26
C GLN A 38 16.84 13.14 -7.03
N GLY A 39 17.36 11.94 -6.80
CA GLY A 39 18.00 11.58 -5.52
C GLY A 39 16.95 11.26 -4.45
N ILE A 40 17.31 10.40 -3.50
CA ILE A 40 16.34 9.85 -2.53
C ILE A 40 16.51 10.56 -1.18
N PRO A 41 15.62 11.49 -0.81
CA PRO A 41 15.61 12.04 0.54
C PRO A 41 15.31 10.93 1.57
N PRO A 42 15.84 11.01 2.81
CA PRO A 42 15.67 9.96 3.82
C PRO A 42 14.21 9.60 4.15
N SER A 43 13.30 10.56 4.07
CA SER A 43 11.86 10.32 4.25
C SER A 43 11.27 9.48 3.11
N ALA A 44 11.71 9.70 1.85
CA ALA A 44 11.25 8.93 0.71
C ALA A 44 11.75 7.48 0.76
N SER A 45 13.01 7.24 1.18
CA SER A 45 13.54 5.87 1.29
C SER A 45 12.77 5.06 2.35
N ALA A 46 12.49 5.66 3.50
CA ALA A 46 11.66 5.05 4.53
C ALA A 46 10.22 4.79 4.04
N GLY A 47 9.62 5.75 3.33
CA GLY A 47 8.30 5.60 2.73
C GLY A 47 8.23 4.46 1.71
N ILE A 48 9.22 4.36 0.82
CA ILE A 48 9.33 3.27 -0.18
C ILE A 48 9.42 1.92 0.53
N ALA A 49 10.29 1.79 1.54
CA ALA A 49 10.45 0.53 2.27
C ALA A 49 9.15 0.11 2.96
N ILE A 50 8.44 1.04 3.60
CA ILE A 50 7.16 0.77 4.26
C ILE A 50 6.07 0.38 3.24
N LEU A 51 5.98 1.09 2.11
CA LEU A 51 5.04 0.76 1.04
C LEU A 51 5.34 -0.61 0.42
N LEU A 52 6.60 -1.01 0.32
CA LEU A 52 6.99 -2.34 -0.16
C LEU A 52 6.50 -3.44 0.79
N ILE A 53 6.65 -3.24 2.11
CA ILE A 53 6.13 -4.15 3.13
C ILE A 53 4.58 -4.20 3.07
N ALA A 54 3.93 -3.04 2.91
CA ALA A 54 2.48 -2.97 2.74
C ALA A 54 2.02 -3.75 1.49
N ALA A 55 2.70 -3.57 0.35
CA ALA A 55 2.41 -4.28 -0.90
C ALA A 55 2.57 -5.80 -0.73
N ALA A 56 3.64 -6.26 -0.08
CA ALA A 56 3.82 -7.68 0.25
C ALA A 56 2.67 -8.22 1.11
N GLY A 57 2.23 -7.46 2.12
CA GLY A 57 1.04 -7.78 2.92
C GLY A 57 -0.23 -7.89 2.07
N GLY A 58 -0.42 -6.98 1.10
CA GLY A 58 -1.54 -7.01 0.16
C GLY A 58 -1.51 -8.23 -0.77
N VAL A 59 -0.33 -8.62 -1.24
CA VAL A 59 -0.13 -9.85 -2.04
C VAL A 59 -0.49 -11.08 -1.22
N VAL A 60 -0.05 -11.18 0.04
CA VAL A 60 -0.41 -12.28 0.93
C VAL A 60 -1.93 -12.31 1.17
N MET A 61 -2.55 -11.16 1.45
CA MET A 61 -4.01 -11.07 1.61
C MET A 61 -4.76 -11.56 0.37
N ASN A 62 -4.26 -11.20 -0.82
CA ASN A 62 -4.89 -11.57 -2.08
C ASN A 62 -4.70 -13.05 -2.42
N LEU A 63 -3.46 -13.53 -2.48
CA LEU A 63 -3.14 -14.89 -2.93
C LEU A 63 -3.52 -15.96 -1.91
N ARG A 64 -3.19 -15.74 -0.63
CA ARG A 64 -3.38 -16.76 0.41
C ARG A 64 -4.81 -16.82 0.93
N TYR A 65 -5.49 -15.68 1.01
CA TYR A 65 -6.82 -15.60 1.63
C TYR A 65 -7.91 -15.36 0.59
N HIS A 66 -7.84 -14.26 -0.16
CA HIS A 66 -8.92 -13.86 -1.06
C HIS A 66 -9.17 -14.88 -2.18
N LEU A 67 -8.12 -15.26 -2.92
CA LEU A 67 -8.20 -16.27 -3.98
C LEU A 67 -8.50 -17.68 -3.44
N ALA A 68 -8.08 -17.99 -2.21
CA ALA A 68 -8.42 -19.25 -1.53
C ALA A 68 -9.83 -19.26 -0.92
N HIS A 69 -10.62 -18.19 -1.13
CA HIS A 69 -11.95 -18.00 -0.56
C HIS A 69 -12.00 -18.06 0.98
N GLN A 70 -10.86 -17.80 1.63
CA GLN A 70 -10.75 -17.68 3.07
C GLN A 70 -11.00 -16.24 3.49
N LEU A 71 -11.57 -16.08 4.69
CA LEU A 71 -11.68 -14.78 5.31
C LEU A 71 -10.27 -14.25 5.58
N ILE A 72 -9.99 -13.07 5.03
CA ILE A 72 -8.77 -12.33 5.37
C ILE A 72 -8.73 -12.18 6.89
N PRO A 73 -7.57 -12.31 7.58
CA PRO A 73 -7.47 -12.09 9.03
C PRO A 73 -7.53 -10.61 9.39
N GLN A 74 -8.20 -10.25 10.50
CA GLN A 74 -8.46 -8.83 10.83
C GLN A 74 -7.18 -8.03 11.06
N TRP A 75 -6.27 -8.54 11.89
CA TRP A 75 -5.01 -7.90 12.20
C TRP A 75 -4.19 -7.57 10.93
N LEU A 76 -4.14 -8.48 9.95
CA LEU A 76 -3.35 -8.29 8.73
C LEU A 76 -3.88 -7.13 7.88
N LEU A 77 -5.21 -6.98 7.79
CA LEU A 77 -5.79 -5.81 7.12
C LEU A 77 -5.40 -4.51 7.83
N HIS A 78 -5.47 -4.48 9.17
CA HIS A 78 -5.18 -3.26 9.93
C HIS A 78 -3.71 -2.86 9.75
N VAL A 79 -2.80 -3.83 9.82
CA VAL A 79 -1.37 -3.62 9.55
C VAL A 79 -1.16 -3.14 8.12
N HIS A 80 -1.78 -3.76 7.12
CA HIS A 80 -1.65 -3.36 5.72
C HIS A 80 -2.14 -1.91 5.49
N ILE A 81 -3.29 -1.54 6.05
CA ILE A 81 -3.82 -0.16 5.96
C ILE A 81 -2.87 0.82 6.66
N LEU A 82 -2.43 0.51 7.88
CA LEU A 82 -1.57 1.39 8.65
C LEU A 82 -0.24 1.63 7.94
N LEU A 83 0.40 0.58 7.44
CA LEU A 83 1.65 0.70 6.68
C LEU A 83 1.43 1.49 5.38
N GLY A 84 0.33 1.23 4.66
CA GLY A 84 -0.03 2.01 3.46
C GLY A 84 -0.14 3.50 3.77
N LEU A 85 -0.87 3.88 4.83
CA LEU A 85 -1.04 5.27 5.23
C LEU A 85 0.28 5.94 5.63
N VAL A 86 1.07 5.29 6.50
CA VAL A 86 2.35 5.82 6.97
C VAL A 86 3.34 5.97 5.81
N GLY A 87 3.47 4.94 4.97
CA GLY A 87 4.34 4.96 3.80
C GLY A 87 3.97 6.09 2.83
N THR A 88 2.68 6.22 2.50
CA THR A 88 2.19 7.31 1.64
C THR A 88 2.43 8.68 2.26
N ALA A 89 2.21 8.85 3.57
CA ALA A 89 2.45 10.12 4.26
C ALA A 89 3.92 10.54 4.20
N LEU A 90 4.86 9.59 4.35
CA LEU A 90 6.29 9.86 4.23
C LEU A 90 6.70 10.26 2.81
N ILE A 91 6.14 9.60 1.78
CA ILE A 91 6.35 10.02 0.38
C ILE A 91 5.81 11.42 0.14
N ALA A 92 4.60 11.72 0.63
CA ALA A 92 3.99 13.04 0.48
C ALA A 92 4.80 14.13 1.20
N TRP A 93 5.29 13.84 2.40
CA TRP A 93 6.18 14.72 3.14
C TRP A 93 7.49 14.98 2.38
N ALA A 94 8.07 13.94 1.78
CA ALA A 94 9.27 14.09 0.96
C ALA A 94 9.03 14.93 -0.30
N ALA A 95 7.83 14.86 -0.88
CA ALA A 95 7.49 15.58 -2.11
C ALA A 95 7.11 17.05 -1.88
N TRP A 96 6.44 17.37 -0.76
CA TRP A 96 5.84 18.69 -0.53
C TRP A 96 6.14 19.31 0.84
N GLY A 97 6.69 18.54 1.79
CA GLY A 97 6.89 18.96 3.18
C GLY A 97 8.27 19.53 3.48
N THR A 98 9.24 19.40 2.57
CA THR A 98 10.56 20.02 2.71
C THR A 98 10.53 21.45 2.17
N PRO A 99 10.80 22.50 2.99
CA PRO A 99 11.00 23.85 2.49
C PRO A 99 12.15 23.84 1.46
N ALA A 100 11.98 24.59 0.36
CA ALA A 100 13.10 24.85 -0.55
C ALA A 100 14.25 25.48 0.24
N ALA A 101 15.41 24.84 0.23
CA ALA A 101 16.65 25.41 0.77
C ALA A 101 17.16 26.54 -0.14
#